data_AF-A0A6I5WDN2-F1
#
_entry.id   AF-A0A6I5WDN2-F1
#
_cell.length_a   1.000
_cell.length_b   1.000
_cell.length_c   1.000
_cell.angle_alpha   90.00
_cell.angle_beta   90.00
_cell.angle_gamma   90.00
#
_symmetry.space_group_name_H-M   'P 1'
#
loop_
_entity.id
_entity.type
_entity.pdbx_description
1 polymer ?
#
loop_
_entity_poly.entity_id
_entity_poly.type
_entity_poly.pdbx_seq_one_letter_code
_entity_poly.pdbx_strand_id
1 'polypeptide(L)'
;MTDLYPAADDREILRRAAAAHTAAAQDVEAFLRRLPEVPDPADVTEYANLLTREERTRADREAAADAAGLTIASLESDQGR
;
A
#
# COMPACT_ATOMS: atom_id res chain seq x y z
N MET A 1 21.57 25.13 13.72
CA MET A 1 21.85 23.68 13.70
C MET A 1 20.87 23.11 12.68
N THR A 2 21.35 22.82 11.47
CA THR A 2 20.49 22.43 10.35
C THR A 2 19.90 21.06 10.62
N ASP A 3 18.58 20.96 10.57
CA ASP A 3 17.80 19.73 10.75
C ASP A 3 18.09 18.78 9.57
N LEU A 4 19.21 18.06 9.66
CA LEU A 4 19.77 17.23 8.59
C LEU A 4 19.18 15.80 8.56
N TYR A 5 18.25 15.47 9.45
CA TYR A 5 17.71 14.12 9.62
C TYR A 5 16.25 13.83 9.22
N PRO A 6 15.35 14.78 8.86
CA PRO A 6 13.96 14.41 8.55
C PRO A 6 13.87 13.55 7.27
N ALA A 7 14.62 13.92 6.22
CA ALA A 7 14.56 13.22 4.94
C ALA A 7 15.11 11.77 4.98
N ALA A 8 15.95 11.42 5.95
CA ALA A 8 16.44 10.05 6.12
C ALA A 8 15.38 9.16 6.77
N ASP A 9 14.68 9.69 7.78
CA ASP A 9 13.57 9.02 8.45
C ASP A 9 12.36 8.85 7.52
N ASP A 10 12.03 9.87 6.72
CA ASP A 10 10.93 9.81 5.74
C ASP A 10 11.14 8.72 4.68
N ARG A 11 12.37 8.58 4.17
CA ARG A 11 12.70 7.52 3.20
C ARG A 11 12.57 6.13 3.80
N GLU A 12 12.95 5.96 5.07
CA GLU A 12 12.82 4.69 5.76
C GLU A 12 11.36 4.34 6.07
N ILE A 13 10.56 5.33 6.49
CA ILE A 13 9.10 5.19 6.66
C ILE A 13 8.45 4.77 5.34
N LEU A 14 8.80 5.43 4.24
CA LEU A 14 8.30 5.11 2.91
C LEU A 14 8.66 3.68 2.49
N ARG A 15 9.92 3.25 2.70
CA ARG A 15 10.35 1.88 2.40
C ARG A 15 9.58 0.85 3.21
N ARG A 16 9.35 1.11 4.50
CA ARG A 16 8.58 0.21 5.37
C ARG A 16 7.13 0.10 4.93
N ALA A 17 6.49 1.23 4.62
CA ALA A 17 5.11 1.22 4.13
C ALA A 17 4.98 0.50 2.78
N ALA A 18 5.93 0.71 1.86
CA ALA A 18 6.00 -0.03 0.60
C ALA A 18 6.19 -1.54 0.79
N ALA A 19 7.10 -1.94 1.69
CA ALA A 19 7.33 -3.34 2.01
C ALA A 19 6.09 -4.00 2.65
N ALA A 20 5.41 -3.29 3.56
CA ALA A 20 4.19 -3.78 4.19
C ALA A 20 3.06 -4.01 3.17
N HIS A 21 2.86 -3.06 2.24
CA HIS A 21 1.89 -3.23 1.17
C HIS A 21 2.25 -4.38 0.22
N THR A 22 3.53 -4.51 -0.13
CA THR A 22 4.00 -5.61 -0.96
C THR A 22 3.73 -6.97 -0.31
N ALA A 23 4.00 -7.09 0.99
CA ALA A 23 3.72 -8.32 1.74
C ALA A 23 2.22 -8.62 1.78
N ALA A 24 1.37 -7.62 2.02
CA ALA A 24 -0.08 -7.82 2.01
C ALA A 24 -0.61 -8.27 0.64
N ALA A 25 -0.11 -7.68 -0.46
CA ALA A 25 -0.46 -8.11 -1.81
C ALA A 25 0.03 -9.53 -2.13
N GLN A 26 1.21 -9.92 -1.63
CA GLN A 26 1.72 -11.29 -1.75
C GLN A 26 0.85 -12.29 -0.98
N ASP A 27 0.32 -11.91 0.18
CA ASP A 27 -0.59 -12.78 0.94
C ASP A 27 -1.91 -13.01 0.18
N VAL A 28 -2.47 -11.97 -0.46
CA VAL A 28 -3.63 -12.08 -1.37
C VAL A 28 -3.32 -13.01 -2.54
N GLU A 29 -2.18 -12.82 -3.21
CA GLU A 29 -1.76 -13.67 -4.34
C GLU A 29 -1.59 -15.14 -3.92
N ALA A 30 -0.93 -15.37 -2.78
CA ALA A 30 -0.71 -16.70 -2.24
C ALA A 30 -2.03 -17.41 -1.91
N PHE A 31 -3.00 -16.68 -1.35
CA PHE A 31 -4.34 -17.19 -1.08
C PHE A 31 -5.09 -17.55 -2.38
N LEU A 32 -5.07 -16.67 -3.39
CA LEU A 32 -5.74 -16.93 -4.66
C LEU A 32 -5.15 -18.11 -5.42
N ARG A 33 -3.83 -18.33 -5.32
CA ARG A 33 -3.15 -19.47 -5.97
C ARG A 33 -3.58 -20.83 -5.40
N ARG A 34 -3.97 -20.88 -4.12
CA ARG A 34 -4.39 -22.10 -3.42
C ARG A 34 -5.91 -22.26 -3.31
N LEU A 35 -6.67 -21.28 -3.79
CA LEU A 35 -8.13 -21.25 -3.69
C LEU A 35 -8.73 -22.39 -4.52
N PRO A 36 -9.69 -23.16 -3.97
CA PRO A 36 -10.40 -24.19 -4.73
C PRO A 36 -11.32 -23.57 -5.80
N GLU A 37 -11.73 -24.37 -6.79
CA GLU A 37 -12.66 -23.94 -7.85
C GLU A 37 -14.01 -23.46 -7.28
N VAL A 38 -14.48 -24.10 -6.21
CA VAL A 38 -15.69 -23.71 -5.48
C VAL A 38 -15.28 -23.30 -4.05
N PRO A 39 -15.16 -21.99 -3.76
CA PRO A 39 -14.82 -21.50 -2.43
C PRO A 39 -15.96 -21.72 -1.43
N ASP A 40 -15.60 -22.03 -0.20
CA ASP A 40 -16.55 -22.11 0.90
C ASP A 40 -16.74 -20.72 1.59
N PRO A 41 -17.69 -20.58 2.53
CA PRO A 41 -17.88 -19.31 3.24
C PRO A 41 -16.65 -18.84 4.05
N ALA A 42 -15.80 -19.76 4.51
CA ALA A 42 -14.57 -19.42 5.23
C ALA A 42 -13.54 -18.83 4.28
N ASP A 43 -13.39 -19.37 3.06
CA ASP A 43 -12.54 -18.82 2.01
C ASP A 43 -12.94 -17.37 1.66
N VAL A 44 -14.24 -17.11 1.50
CA VAL A 44 -14.76 -15.76 1.23
C VAL A 44 -14.42 -14.79 2.36
N THR A 45 -14.52 -15.26 3.60
CA THR A 45 -14.19 -14.46 4.79
C THR A 45 -12.68 -14.20 4.88
N GLU A 46 -11.84 -15.20 4.61
CA GLU A 46 -10.38 -15.04 4.55
C GLU A 46 -10.00 -14.00 3.49
N TYR A 47 -10.59 -14.10 2.29
CA TYR A 47 -10.36 -13.15 1.22
C TYR A 47 -10.75 -11.70 1.60
N ALA A 48 -11.91 -11.51 2.23
CA ALA A 48 -12.35 -10.19 2.69
C ALA A 48 -11.39 -9.57 3.73
N ASN A 49 -10.84 -10.39 4.63
CA ASN A 49 -9.84 -9.95 5.60
C ASN A 49 -8.51 -9.56 4.93
N LEU A 50 -8.06 -10.36 3.96
CA LEU A 50 -6.85 -10.09 3.19
C LEU A 50 -6.98 -8.78 2.40
N LEU A 51 -8.10 -8.55 1.72
CA LEU A 51 -8.38 -7.30 1.01
C LEU A 51 -8.40 -6.09 1.95
N THR A 52 -9.10 -6.20 3.08
CA THR A 52 -9.14 -5.11 4.08
C THR A 52 -7.72 -4.75 4.56
N ARG A 53 -6.85 -5.75 4.76
CA ARG A 53 -5.46 -5.53 5.16
C ARG A 53 -4.65 -4.90 4.03
N GLU A 54 -4.79 -5.36 2.80
CA GLU A 54 -4.13 -4.78 1.64
C GLU A 54 -4.50 -3.30 1.47
N GLU A 55 -5.80 -2.98 1.50
CA GLU A 55 -6.31 -1.61 1.41
C GLU A 55 -5.73 -0.70 2.48
N ARG A 56 -5.67 -1.18 3.73
CA ARG A 56 -5.06 -0.42 4.83
C ARG A 56 -3.59 -0.13 4.56
N THR A 57 -2.81 -1.15 4.18
CA THR A 57 -1.37 -0.96 3.90
C THR A 57 -1.14 -0.05 2.68
N ARG A 58 -2.05 -0.06 1.71
CA ARG A 58 -2.03 0.87 0.58
C ARG A 58 -2.25 2.31 1.06
N ALA A 59 -3.26 2.55 1.89
CA ALA A 59 -3.53 3.87 2.45
C ALA A 59 -2.35 4.38 3.31
N ASP A 60 -1.75 3.51 4.12
CA ASP A 60 -0.55 3.86 4.92
C ASP A 60 0.64 4.24 4.02
N ARG A 61 0.81 3.55 2.88
CA ARG A 61 1.84 3.85 1.89
C ARG A 61 1.58 5.17 1.17
N GLU A 62 0.33 5.48 0.83
CA GLU A 62 -0.08 6.75 0.24
C GLU A 62 0.18 7.90 1.23
N ALA A 63 -0.23 7.75 2.49
CA ALA A 63 0.05 8.72 3.54
C ALA A 63 1.56 8.95 3.79
N ALA A 64 2.36 7.88 3.74
CA ALA A 64 3.82 7.98 3.85
C ALA A 64 4.44 8.70 2.64
N ALA A 65 3.90 8.50 1.43
CA ALA A 65 4.32 9.23 0.25
C ALA A 65 3.98 10.72 0.35
N ASP A 66 2.78 11.05 0.82
CA ASP A 66 2.38 12.44 1.05
C ASP A 66 3.25 13.14 2.09
N ALA A 67 3.52 12.47 3.23
CA ALA A 67 4.42 13.00 4.25
C ALA A 67 5.84 13.24 3.73
N ALA A 68 6.32 12.38 2.83
CA ALA A 68 7.62 12.53 2.17
C ALA A 68 7.63 13.54 1.00
N GLY A 69 6.50 14.19 0.72
CA GLY A 69 6.36 15.15 -0.39
C GLY A 69 6.37 14.50 -1.78
N LEU A 70 6.09 13.19 -1.87
CA LEU A 70 5.97 12.44 -3.12
C LEU A 70 4.53 12.42 -3.66
N THR A 71 3.69 13.36 -3.24
CA THR A 71 2.35 13.54 -3.78
C THR A 71 2.44 13.77 -5.29
N ILE A 72 1.95 12.82 -6.07
CA ILE A 72 1.79 13.00 -7.51
C ILE A 72 0.63 14.00 -7.67
N ALA A 73 0.96 15.26 -7.97
CA ALA A 73 -0.07 16.19 -8.44
C ALA A 73 -0.79 15.52 -9.61
N SER A 74 -2.12 15.35 -9.50
CA SER A 74 -2.92 14.74 -10.56
C SER A 74 -2.50 15.34 -11.90
N LEU A 75 -2.06 14.49 -12.83
CA LEU A 75 -1.60 14.87 -14.18
C LEU A 75 -2.71 15.54 -15.03
N GLU A 76 -3.87 15.85 -14.44
CA GLU A 76 -5.01 16.52 -15.05
C GLU A 76 -4.90 18.06 -15.08
N SER A 77 -3.84 18.66 -14.54
CA SER A 77 -3.69 20.14 -14.53
C SER A 77 -2.95 20.75 -15.72
N ASP A 78 -2.53 19.97 -16.71
CA ASP A 78 -1.86 20.50 -17.93
C ASP A 78 -2.63 20.12 -19.22
N GLN A 79 -3.94 20.33 -19.21
CA GLN A 79 -4.71 20.39 -20.47
C GLN A 79 -5.53 21.68 -20.53
N GLY A 80 -4.96 22.69 -21.19
CA GLY A 80 -5.72 23.63 -22.00
C GLY A 80 -5.91 25.03 -21.42
N ARG A 81 -5.01 25.94 -21.78
CA ARG A 81 -5.37 27.33 -22.06
C ARG A 81 -4.98 27.67 -23.49
#